data_AF-A0A1W6GX75-F1
#
_entry.id   AF-A0A1W6GX75-F1
#
_cell.length_a   1.000
_cell.length_b   1.000
_cell.length_c   1.000
_cell.angle_alpha   90.00
_cell.angle_beta   90.00
_cell.angle_gamma   90.00
#
_symmetry.space_group_name_H-M   'P 1'
#
loop_
_entity.id
_entity.type
_entity.pdbx_description
1 polymer ?
#
loop_
_entity_poly.entity_id
_entity_poly.type
_entity_poly.pdbx_seq_one_letter_code
_entity_poly.pdbx_strand_id
1 'polypeptide(L)'
;MVKEEKEENRGSVEFQVFSFTNKIRRLASHLELHKKDFSSERGLRRLLGKRQRLLAYLAKKNRVRYKIGRASCFSYFISSLIVVLDFSF
;
A
#
# COMPACT_ATOMS: atom_id res chain seq x y z
N MET A 1 -4.68 9.25 23.40
CA MET A 1 -3.26 8.80 23.40
C MET A 1 -3.01 7.97 22.14
N VAL A 2 -2.61 8.61 21.04
CA VAL A 2 -2.18 7.92 19.82
C VAL A 2 -0.69 8.21 19.70
N LYS A 3 0.15 7.18 19.86
CA LYS A 3 1.61 7.31 19.81
C LYS A 3 2.01 7.77 18.40
N GLU A 4 2.49 9.00 18.30
CA GLU A 4 3.23 9.49 17.14
C GLU A 4 4.66 8.93 17.22
N GLU A 5 4.93 7.79 16.58
CA GLU A 5 6.30 7.45 16.18
C GLU A 5 6.62 8.20 14.88
N LYS A 6 6.69 9.53 15.00
CA LYS A 6 7.30 10.43 14.01
C LYS A 6 8.81 10.40 14.26
N GLU A 7 9.56 9.76 13.37
CA GLU A 7 10.78 10.32 12.74
C GLU A 7 11.87 9.33 12.29
N GLU A 8 11.92 8.05 12.67
CA GLU A 8 13.22 7.34 12.51
C GLU A 8 13.37 6.28 11.42
N ASN A 9 12.42 6.08 10.51
CA ASN A 9 12.52 4.94 9.60
C ASN A 9 12.13 5.22 8.14
N ARG A 10 12.60 6.34 7.57
CA ARG A 10 12.48 6.62 6.11
C ARG A 10 13.03 5.48 5.24
N GLY A 11 13.96 4.67 5.78
CA GLY A 11 14.53 3.49 5.12
C GLY A 11 13.83 2.15 5.41
N SER A 12 12.90 2.10 6.37
CA SER A 12 12.23 0.84 6.69
C SER A 12 11.27 0.40 5.59
N VAL A 13 11.17 -0.91 5.42
CA VAL A 13 10.22 -1.50 4.47
C VAL A 13 8.77 -1.17 4.84
N GLU A 14 8.49 -0.99 6.14
CA GLU A 14 7.17 -0.59 6.65
C GLU A 14 6.78 0.81 6.16
N PHE A 15 7.69 1.78 6.26
CA PHE A 15 7.47 3.14 5.76
C PHE A 15 7.29 3.17 4.24
N GLN A 16 8.05 2.36 3.50
CA GLN A 16 7.89 2.24 2.04
C GLN A 16 6.51 1.69 1.67
N VAL A 17 6.04 0.65 2.37
CA VAL A 17 4.69 0.08 2.17
C VAL A 17 3.61 1.14 2.47
N PHE A 18 3.76 1.91 3.54
CA PHE A 18 2.85 3.01 3.87
C PHE A 18 2.83 4.11 2.78
N SER A 19 4.00 4.56 2.33
CA SER A 19 4.13 5.56 1.26
C SER A 19 3.48 5.09 -0.05
N PHE A 20 3.70 3.83 -0.44
CA PHE A 20 3.04 3.26 -1.61
C PHE A 20 1.53 3.16 -1.45
N THR A 21 1.04 2.79 -0.26
CA THR A 21 -0.39 2.72 0.03
C THR A 21 -1.06 4.09 -0.12
N ASN A 22 -0.45 5.15 0.41
CA ASN A 22 -0.96 6.52 0.24
C ASN A 22 -0.99 6.98 -1.22
N LYS A 23 0.03 6.62 -2.01
CA LYS A 23 0.07 6.93 -3.45
C LYS A 23 -0.99 6.16 -4.23
N ILE A 24 -1.16 4.87 -3.94
CA ILE A 24 -2.20 4.02 -4.52
C ILE A 24 -3.58 4.62 -4.25
N ARG A 25 -3.85 5.05 -3.02
CA ARG A 25 -5.13 5.69 -2.67
C ARG A 25 -5.42 6.94 -3.50
N ARG A 26 -4.44 7.85 -3.60
CA ARG A 26 -4.60 9.09 -4.39
C ARG A 26 -4.83 8.80 -5.88
N LEU A 27 -4.08 7.85 -6.44
CA LEU A 27 -4.22 7.45 -7.84
C LEU A 27 -5.53 6.70 -8.11
N ALA A 28 -5.99 5.88 -7.18
CA ALA A 28 -7.26 5.18 -7.29
C ALA A 28 -8.42 6.17 -7.41
N SER A 29 -8.52 7.15 -6.48
CA SER A 29 -9.55 8.19 -6.56
C SER A 29 -9.45 9.05 -7.84
N HIS A 30 -8.24 9.28 -8.34
CA HIS A 30 -8.05 9.98 -9.62
C HIS A 30 -8.57 9.16 -10.82
N LEU A 31 -8.30 7.85 -10.84
CA LEU A 31 -8.73 6.94 -11.92
C LEU A 31 -10.24 6.67 -11.90
N GLU A 32 -10.90 6.76 -10.76
CA GLU A 32 -12.37 6.69 -10.68
C GLU A 32 -13.04 7.83 -11.48
N LEU A 33 -12.46 9.03 -11.42
CA LEU A 33 -12.90 10.20 -12.19
C LEU A 33 -12.43 10.12 -13.65
N HIS A 34 -11.22 9.60 -13.89
CA HIS A 34 -10.58 9.55 -15.22
C HIS A 34 -10.35 8.11 -15.70
N LYS A 35 -11.45 7.38 -15.95
CA LYS A 35 -11.42 5.96 -16.35
C LYS A 35 -10.66 5.63 -17.65
N LYS A 36 -10.41 6.62 -18.51
CA LYS A 36 -9.71 6.45 -19.80
C LYS A 36 -8.19 6.68 -19.70
N ASP A 37 -7.66 7.00 -18.52
CA ASP A 37 -6.20 7.17 -18.35
C ASP A 37 -5.50 5.84 -18.06
N PHE A 38 -5.21 5.12 -19.14
CA PHE A 38 -4.50 3.84 -19.10
C PHE A 38 -3.01 3.98 -18.70
N SER A 39 -2.42 5.17 -18.86
CA SER A 39 -1.02 5.41 -18.48
C SER A 39 -0.90 5.43 -16.95
N SER A 40 -1.79 6.17 -16.29
CA SER A 40 -1.88 6.23 -14.83
C SER A 40 -2.29 4.89 -14.23
N GLU A 41 -3.21 4.15 -14.87
CA GLU A 41 -3.59 2.80 -14.45
C GLU A 41 -2.39 1.82 -14.49
N ARG A 42 -1.59 1.88 -15.57
CA ARG A 42 -0.35 1.09 -15.65
C ARG A 42 0.63 1.46 -14.54
N GLY A 43 0.73 2.75 -14.19
CA GLY A 43 1.49 3.24 -13.05
C GLY A 43 1.00 2.67 -11.71
N LEU A 44 -0.33 2.67 -11.50
CA LEU A 44 -0.98 2.09 -10.33
C LEU A 44 -0.66 0.59 -10.18
N ARG A 45 -0.80 -0.19 -11.25
CA ARG A 45 -0.48 -1.63 -11.27
C ARG A 45 1.00 -1.87 -10.93
N ARG A 46 1.92 -1.06 -11.44
CA ARG A 46 3.35 -1.14 -11.08
C ARG A 46 3.58 -0.87 -9.58
N LEU A 47 2.88 0.10 -9.00
CA LEU A 47 2.98 0.41 -7.56
C LEU A 47 2.44 -0.73 -6.69
N LEU A 48 1.32 -1.33 -7.08
CA LEU A 48 0.76 -2.53 -6.45
C LEU A 48 1.77 -3.69 -6.45
N GLY A 49 2.38 -3.99 -7.60
CA GLY A 49 3.39 -5.04 -7.71
C GLY A 49 4.65 -4.77 -6.87
N LYS A 50 5.12 -3.51 -6.81
CA LYS A 50 6.23 -3.12 -5.92
C LYS A 50 5.90 -3.36 -4.45
N ARG A 51 4.70 -2.96 -4.01
CA ARG A 51 4.22 -3.19 -2.64
C ARG A 51 4.14 -4.68 -2.30
N GLN A 52 3.60 -5.50 -3.21
CA GLN A 52 3.50 -6.96 -3.03
C GLN A 52 4.89 -7.60 -2.88
N ARG A 53 5.87 -7.20 -3.70
CA ARG A 53 7.26 -7.68 -3.59
C ARG A 53 7.91 -7.30 -2.25
N LEU A 54 7.68 -6.08 -1.75
CA LEU A 54 8.18 -5.66 -0.43
C LEU A 54 7.55 -6.46 0.71
N LEU A 55 6.25 -6.74 0.63
CA LEU A 55 5.57 -7.59 1.60
C LEU A 55 6.08 -9.05 1.55
N ALA A 56 6.34 -9.59 0.36
CA ALA A 56 6.94 -10.91 0.20
C ALA A 56 8.38 -10.96 0.78
N TYR A 57 9.17 -9.90 0.58
CA TYR A 57 10.50 -9.76 1.19
C TYR A 57 10.41 -9.75 2.73
N LEU A 58 9.47 -8.99 3.30
CA LEU A 58 9.23 -8.98 4.74
C LEU A 58 8.79 -10.35 5.26
N ALA A 59 7.91 -11.05 4.54
CA ALA A 59 7.47 -12.39 4.90
C ALA A 59 8.64 -13.38 5.01
N LYS A 60 9.61 -13.29 4.08
CA LYS A 60 10.82 -14.13 4.08
C LYS A 60 11.78 -13.77 5.21
N LYS A 61 11.96 -12.48 5.49
CA LYS A 61 12.95 -12.00 6.46
C LYS A 61 12.47 -12.10 7.91
N ASN A 62 11.23 -11.66 8.17
CA ASN A 62 10.68 -11.55 9.53
C ASN A 62 9.15 -11.66 9.53
N ARG A 63 8.63 -12.78 10.03
CA ARG A 63 7.17 -13.02 10.12
C ARG A 63 6.44 -11.99 10.97
N VAL A 64 7.06 -11.49 12.04
CA VAL A 64 6.49 -10.46 12.93
C VAL A 64 6.30 -9.14 12.17
N ARG A 65 7.33 -8.71 11.43
CA ARG A 65 7.31 -7.47 10.63
C ARG A 65 6.33 -7.56 9.46
N TYR A 66 6.19 -8.75 8.87
CA TYR A 66 5.14 -9.00 7.86
C TYR A 66 3.74 -8.87 8.45
N LYS A 67 3.49 -9.42 9.64
CA LYS A 67 2.17 -9.32 10.31
C LYS A 67 1.82 -7.86 10.61
N ILE A 68 2.79 -7.07 11.08
CA ILE A 68 2.63 -5.62 11.32
C ILE A 68 2.35 -4.89 10.00
N GLY A 69 3.18 -5.08 8.96
CA GLY A 69 2.97 -4.42 7.67
C GLY A 69 1.63 -4.77 7.01
N ARG A 70 1.18 -6.02 7.16
CA ARG A 70 -0.14 -6.47 6.68
C ARG A 70 -1.28 -5.86 7.49
N ALA A 71 -1.17 -5.82 8.82
CA ALA A 71 -2.17 -5.22 9.70
C ALA A 71 -2.33 -3.71 9.46
N SER A 72 -1.21 -2.99 9.30
CA SER A 72 -1.23 -1.57 8.93
C SER A 72 -1.93 -1.35 7.60
N CYS A 73 -1.69 -2.21 6.60
CA CYS A 73 -2.38 -2.08 5.33
C CYS A 73 -3.89 -2.37 5.43
N PHE A 74 -4.29 -3.31 6.29
CA PHE A 74 -5.70 -3.71 6.48
C PHE A 74 -6.52 -2.63 7.19
N SER A 75 -5.96 -1.95 8.20
CA SER A 75 -6.64 -0.84 8.86
C SER A 75 -6.91 0.34 7.92
N TYR A 76 -5.98 0.63 7.00
CA TYR A 76 -6.21 1.66 5.97
C TYR A 76 -7.16 1.22 4.85
N PHE A 77 -7.31 -0.09 4.64
CA PHE A 77 -8.22 -0.66 3.63
C PHE A 77 -9.69 -0.65 4.09
N ILE A 78 -9.96 -0.94 5.36
CA ILE A 78 -11.33 -0.87 5.92
C ILE A 78 -11.85 0.59 5.93
N SER A 79 -10.98 1.57 6.15
CA SER A 79 -11.35 3.00 6.07
C SER A 79 -11.58 3.51 4.65
N SER A 80 -11.28 2.72 3.62
CA SER A 80 -11.47 3.04 2.20
C SER A 80 -12.18 1.88 1.50
N LEU A 81 -13.39 1.54 1.98
CA LEU A 81 -14.34 0.73 1.23
C LEU A 81 -14.58 1.47 -0.10
N ILE A 82 -14.41 0.82 -1.25
CA ILE A 82 -14.24 1.40 -2.59
C ILE A 82 -12.75 1.60 -2.94
N VAL A 83 -12.13 0.52 -3.38
CA VAL A 83 -11.38 0.33 -4.63
C VAL A 83 -10.50 -0.91 -4.40
N VAL A 84 -10.65 -1.92 -5.26
CA VAL A 84 -9.88 -3.19 -5.26
C VAL A 84 -10.42 -4.31 -4.33
N LEU A 85 -11.69 -4.68 -4.50
CA LEU A 85 -12.16 -6.04 -4.11
C LEU A 85 -12.06 -7.05 -5.27
N ASP A 86 -11.41 -6.69 -6.39
CA ASP A 86 -11.16 -7.59 -7.54
C ASP A 86 -9.74 -7.43 -8.10
N PHE A 87 -8.72 -7.61 -7.26
CA PHE A 87 -7.38 -8.02 -7.75
C PHE A 87 -6.84 -9.10 -6.82
N SER A 88 -7.63 -10.16 -6.68
CA SER A 88 -7.15 -11.47 -6.25
C SER A 88 -6.38 -12.10 -7.41
N PHE A 89 -5.07 -11.91 -7.42
CA PHE A 89 -4.10 -12.86 -8.01
C PHE A 89 -2.79 -12.81 -7.20
#